data_AF-A0A096A0E9-F1
#
_entry.id   AF-A0A096A0E9-F1
#
_cell.length_a   1.000
_cell.length_b   1.000
_cell.length_c   1.000
_cell.angle_alpha   90.00
_cell.angle_beta   90.00
_cell.angle_gamma   90.00
#
_symmetry.space_group_name_H-M   'P 1'
#
loop_
_entity.id
_entity.type
_entity.pdbx_description
1 polymer ?
#
loop_
_entity_poly.entity_id
_entity_poly.type
_entity_poly.pdbx_seq_one_letter_code
_entity_poly.pdbx_strand_id
1 'polypeptide(L)'
;IDISSVLKKYSRKDLVLSSNVLSHNYGRAYIPDKNNTFFSRHSEKHLKDLNNRFEHLTKISSQKIFCYCTTKTSLELMRIIFSIPINEYKNDGDIEDFEYDLFRVILQINENLMSFNSTNEQDLATLSFLNFFIMNDISGQDVRGVFIRQVQYYSILSEFIETYPACDKAKETFYKSVGITKMSDYAKTWLALVALDFEYQKKQEKGCPVIDLNRLQDVDGTLNIPVLDFLSINLNEHISYSNAEIKSRDDNVDYRIFRSRPLIKISDKKYIIYSFPILVERLYNSLFFDLKDSFKDAFNFYNKDFVEKVLFQPQVLQCLNEKITSKIYPSREMILCDDKIKEEDNQPDFYLRENDNLILFECKAIRINGELKDKSDIDELLSILKNKLYNSIENIDKSRGKKKNAERVGVTQLVQQMKMIDADTFKWDNKIPDEVAYYPVIILEDPRFVVPGLSYIINSWYKQL
;
A
#
# COMPACT_ATOMS: atom_id res chain seq x y z
N ILE A 1 -27.21 9.96 3.89
CA ILE A 1 -27.25 11.33 3.27
C ILE A 1 -26.57 11.30 1.91
N ASP A 2 -26.91 12.20 0.98
CA ASP A 2 -26.09 12.36 -0.24
C ASP A 2 -24.86 13.23 0.08
N ILE A 3 -23.69 12.59 0.14
CA ILE A 3 -22.42 13.24 0.47
C ILE A 3 -22.10 14.35 -0.53
N SER A 4 -22.27 14.08 -1.83
CA SER A 4 -21.86 15.02 -2.89
C SER A 4 -22.65 16.31 -2.82
N SER A 5 -23.98 16.21 -2.67
CA SER A 5 -24.86 17.38 -2.52
C SER A 5 -24.54 18.23 -1.29
N VAL A 6 -24.13 17.61 -0.18
CA VAL A 6 -23.74 18.35 1.03
C VAL A 6 -22.41 19.08 0.81
N LEU A 7 -21.39 18.41 0.26
CA LEU A 7 -20.07 19.02 0.03
C LEU A 7 -20.13 20.18 -0.97
N LYS A 8 -20.98 20.11 -2.01
CA LYS A 8 -21.13 21.18 -3.02
C LYS A 8 -21.55 22.54 -2.44
N LYS A 9 -22.11 22.58 -1.23
CA LYS A 9 -22.50 23.83 -0.56
C LYS A 9 -21.29 24.69 -0.17
N TYR A 10 -20.12 24.09 0.05
CA TYR A 10 -18.97 24.76 0.65
C TYR A 10 -17.84 24.95 -0.35
N SER A 11 -16.88 25.84 -0.05
CA SER A 11 -15.71 25.98 -0.91
C SER A 11 -14.87 24.71 -0.90
N ARG A 12 -14.41 24.27 -2.08
CA ARG A 12 -13.51 23.11 -2.18
C ARG A 12 -12.25 23.30 -1.35
N LYS A 13 -11.70 24.52 -1.33
CA LYS A 13 -10.50 24.85 -0.55
C LYS A 13 -10.71 24.59 0.93
N ASP A 14 -11.82 25.06 1.51
CA ASP A 14 -12.10 24.88 2.94
C ASP A 14 -12.33 23.41 3.28
N LEU A 15 -12.98 22.66 2.38
CA LEU A 15 -13.13 21.22 2.52
C LEU A 15 -11.80 20.46 2.48
N VAL A 16 -10.90 20.80 1.55
CA VAL A 16 -9.55 20.21 1.47
C VAL A 16 -8.74 20.53 2.73
N LEU A 17 -8.74 21.79 3.18
CA LEU A 17 -8.02 22.18 4.39
C LEU A 17 -8.61 21.52 5.65
N SER A 18 -9.94 21.39 5.72
CA SER A 18 -10.61 20.70 6.83
C SER A 18 -10.32 19.20 6.82
N SER A 19 -10.35 18.56 5.65
CA SER A 19 -9.92 17.15 5.50
C SER A 19 -8.47 16.95 5.93
N ASN A 20 -7.58 17.91 5.63
CA ASN A 20 -6.20 17.86 6.09
C ASN A 20 -6.07 17.95 7.61
N VAL A 21 -6.82 18.86 8.24
CA VAL A 21 -6.90 18.96 9.71
C VAL A 21 -7.40 17.64 10.31
N LEU A 22 -8.39 17.00 9.69
CA LEU A 22 -8.90 15.69 10.12
C LEU A 22 -7.82 14.61 10.03
N SER A 23 -7.03 14.58 8.96
CA SER A 23 -5.97 13.59 8.84
C SER A 23 -4.88 13.75 9.91
N HIS A 24 -4.46 14.98 10.22
CA HIS A 24 -3.34 15.24 11.16
C HIS A 24 -3.76 15.18 12.62
N ASN A 25 -4.95 15.70 12.94
CA ASN A 25 -5.37 15.87 14.34
C ASN A 25 -6.38 14.80 14.78
N TYR A 26 -6.99 14.08 13.83
CA TYR A 26 -8.15 13.21 14.07
C TYR A 26 -8.01 11.81 13.43
N GLY A 27 -6.78 11.37 13.12
CA GLY A 27 -6.47 10.04 12.56
C GLY A 27 -6.96 8.85 13.42
N ARG A 28 -7.32 9.10 14.68
CA ARG A 28 -8.11 8.24 15.59
C ARG A 28 -8.94 9.11 16.54
N ALA A 29 -9.97 9.76 16.02
CA ALA A 29 -10.77 10.68 16.80
C ALA A 29 -11.96 10.02 17.48
N TYR A 30 -12.19 10.38 18.73
CA TYR A 30 -13.21 9.80 19.58
C TYR A 30 -14.18 10.87 20.08
N ILE A 31 -15.43 10.46 20.31
CA ILE A 31 -16.40 11.25 21.06
C ILE A 31 -16.87 10.43 22.26
N PRO A 32 -16.86 11.01 23.48
CA PRO A 32 -16.39 12.35 23.80
C PRO A 32 -14.84 12.45 23.83
N ASP A 33 -14.29 13.58 23.38
CA ASP A 33 -12.88 13.96 23.58
C ASP A 33 -12.84 15.34 24.27
N LYS A 34 -12.23 15.38 25.46
CA LYS A 34 -12.11 16.59 26.28
C LYS A 34 -11.03 17.55 25.78
N ASN A 35 -10.08 17.05 25.00
CA ASN A 35 -8.94 17.81 24.50
C ASN A 35 -9.19 18.31 23.09
N ASN A 36 -10.00 17.61 22.28
CA ASN A 36 -10.30 17.99 20.90
C ASN A 36 -11.81 17.96 20.63
N THR A 37 -12.50 19.07 20.89
CA THR A 37 -13.90 19.21 20.49
C THR A 37 -13.98 19.41 18.99
N PHE A 38 -14.70 18.53 18.28
CA PHE A 38 -14.91 18.66 16.82
C PHE A 38 -15.68 19.92 16.45
N PHE A 39 -16.63 20.31 17.29
CA PHE A 39 -17.50 21.46 17.06
C PHE A 39 -16.95 22.70 17.78
N SER A 40 -16.90 23.82 17.06
CA SER A 40 -16.63 25.14 17.60
C SER A 40 -17.93 25.85 18.00
N ARG A 41 -17.80 27.08 18.51
CA ARG A 41 -18.93 27.96 18.80
C ARG A 41 -19.81 28.25 17.58
N HIS A 42 -19.29 28.08 16.36
CA HIS A 42 -20.05 28.35 15.15
C HIS A 42 -21.20 27.34 14.94
N SER A 43 -21.07 26.11 15.43
CA SER A 43 -22.11 25.07 15.34
C SER A 43 -22.83 24.80 16.66
N GLU A 44 -22.84 25.76 17.60
CA GLU A 44 -23.45 25.60 18.93
C GLU A 44 -24.93 25.18 18.87
N LYS A 45 -25.68 25.67 17.88
CA LYS A 45 -27.10 25.34 17.69
C LYS A 45 -27.37 23.84 17.52
N HIS A 46 -26.38 23.06 17.07
CA HIS A 46 -26.49 21.62 16.84
C HIS A 46 -26.09 20.76 18.05
N LEU A 47 -25.36 21.31 19.02
CA LEU A 47 -24.75 20.55 20.12
C LEU A 47 -25.78 19.85 21.01
N LYS A 48 -26.92 20.51 21.28
CA LYS A 48 -27.97 19.94 22.14
C LYS A 48 -28.57 18.67 21.53
N ASP A 49 -28.87 18.70 20.23
CA ASP A 49 -29.39 17.52 19.50
C ASP A 49 -28.37 16.39 19.46
N LEU A 50 -27.11 16.71 19.12
CA LEU A 50 -26.03 15.73 19.07
C LEU A 50 -25.80 15.04 20.43
N ASN A 51 -25.74 15.81 21.52
CA ASN A 51 -25.56 15.26 22.86
C ASN A 51 -26.69 14.28 23.22
N ASN A 52 -27.95 14.63 22.93
CA ASN A 52 -29.09 13.74 23.16
C ASN A 52 -28.97 12.42 22.38
N ARG A 53 -28.51 12.49 21.11
CA ARG A 53 -28.28 11.29 20.28
C ARG A 53 -27.16 10.42 20.81
N PHE A 54 -26.04 11.02 21.24
CA PHE A 54 -24.92 10.29 21.83
C PHE A 54 -25.30 9.62 23.16
N GLU A 55 -26.07 10.28 24.01
CA GLU A 55 -26.59 9.68 25.25
C GLU A 55 -27.47 8.46 24.96
N HIS A 56 -28.33 8.56 23.94
CA HIS A 56 -29.16 7.44 23.51
C HIS A 56 -28.32 6.28 22.97
N LEU A 57 -27.34 6.55 22.11
CA LEU A 57 -26.43 5.53 21.56
C LEU A 57 -25.61 4.85 22.65
N THR A 58 -25.14 5.60 23.65
CA THR A 58 -24.43 5.09 24.83
C THR A 58 -25.29 4.10 25.62
N LYS A 59 -26.58 4.41 25.80
CA LYS A 59 -27.53 3.53 26.49
C LYS A 59 -27.78 2.21 25.73
N ILE A 60 -27.83 2.25 24.40
CA ILE A 60 -28.07 1.06 23.56
C ILE A 60 -26.83 0.18 23.48
N SER A 61 -25.68 0.77 23.18
CA SER A 61 -24.45 0.02 22.89
C SER A 61 -23.66 -0.40 24.14
N SER A 62 -23.96 0.19 25.30
CA SER A 62 -23.11 0.14 26.50
C SER A 62 -21.69 0.69 26.30
N GLN A 63 -21.39 1.26 25.13
CA GLN A 63 -20.11 1.92 24.84
C GLN A 63 -20.16 3.37 25.29
N LYS A 64 -19.04 3.86 25.85
CA LYS A 64 -18.92 5.24 26.35
C LYS A 64 -18.07 6.14 25.45
N ILE A 65 -17.38 5.56 24.48
CA ILE A 65 -16.43 6.24 23.60
C ILE A 65 -16.63 5.68 22.20
N PHE A 66 -16.81 6.56 21.22
CA PHE A 66 -17.08 6.21 19.83
C PHE A 66 -16.00 6.79 18.92
N CYS A 67 -15.33 5.95 18.15
CA CYS A 67 -14.44 6.41 17.09
C CYS A 67 -15.28 6.95 15.93
N TYR A 68 -15.12 8.22 15.57
CA TYR A 68 -15.88 8.83 14.47
C TYR A 68 -15.01 9.23 13.28
N CYS A 69 -13.68 9.28 13.41
CA CYS A 69 -12.80 9.57 12.29
C CYS A 69 -11.53 8.72 12.37
N THR A 70 -11.13 8.20 11.22
CA THR A 70 -9.86 7.50 11.03
C THR A 70 -9.07 8.16 9.90
N THR A 71 -7.79 7.80 9.76
CA THR A 71 -6.98 8.21 8.60
C THR A 71 -7.66 7.82 7.27
N LYS A 72 -8.23 6.61 7.19
CA LYS A 72 -8.98 6.17 6.00
C LYS A 72 -10.21 7.02 5.73
N THR A 73 -10.94 7.45 6.77
CA THR A 73 -12.09 8.35 6.65
C THR A 73 -11.71 9.69 6.04
N SER A 74 -10.62 10.29 6.54
CA SER A 74 -10.12 11.57 6.04
C SER A 74 -9.65 11.48 4.58
N LEU A 75 -9.00 10.37 4.23
CA LEU A 75 -8.58 10.09 2.87
C LEU A 75 -9.76 9.89 1.91
N GLU A 76 -10.79 9.15 2.34
CA GLU A 76 -12.00 8.93 1.54
C GLU A 76 -12.76 10.24 1.33
N LEU A 77 -12.85 11.09 2.36
CA LEU A 77 -13.37 12.44 2.22
C LEU A 77 -12.58 13.24 1.16
N MET A 78 -11.24 13.19 1.19
CA MET A 78 -10.40 13.85 0.20
C MET A 78 -10.66 13.31 -1.22
N ARG A 79 -10.78 11.99 -1.38
CA ARG A 79 -11.12 11.35 -2.66
C ARG A 79 -12.46 11.85 -3.21
N ILE A 80 -13.50 11.93 -2.37
CA ILE A 80 -14.82 12.41 -2.78
C ILE A 80 -14.79 13.91 -3.13
N ILE A 81 -14.03 14.72 -2.38
CA ILE A 81 -13.85 16.15 -2.70
C ILE A 81 -13.25 16.30 -4.11
N PHE A 82 -12.21 15.54 -4.46
CA PHE A 82 -11.58 15.67 -5.77
C PHE A 82 -12.41 15.08 -6.92
N SER A 83 -13.39 14.23 -6.61
CA SER A 83 -14.31 13.67 -7.62
C SER A 83 -15.48 14.58 -7.97
N ILE A 84 -15.63 15.71 -7.29
CA ILE A 84 -16.63 16.72 -7.65
C ILE A 84 -15.96 17.74 -8.57
N PRO A 85 -16.47 17.96 -9.79
CA PRO A 85 -15.98 19.01 -10.67
C PRO A 85 -15.96 20.37 -9.98
N ILE A 86 -14.89 21.14 -10.17
CA ILE A 86 -14.65 22.40 -9.43
C ILE A 86 -15.80 23.42 -9.60
N ASN A 87 -16.45 23.41 -10.75
CA ASN A 87 -17.57 24.28 -11.10
C ASN A 87 -18.89 23.90 -10.42
N GLU A 88 -18.98 22.75 -9.75
CA GLU A 88 -20.18 22.33 -9.02
C GLU A 88 -20.22 22.80 -7.57
N TYR A 89 -19.10 23.33 -7.06
CA TYR A 89 -19.04 23.95 -5.74
C TYR A 89 -19.70 25.34 -5.76
N LYS A 90 -20.78 25.49 -5.00
CA LYS A 90 -21.61 26.70 -4.96
C LYS A 90 -21.10 27.74 -3.97
N ASN A 91 -20.49 27.29 -2.88
CA ASN A 91 -20.03 28.14 -1.78
C ASN A 91 -21.15 29.04 -1.20
N ASP A 92 -22.34 28.47 -1.04
CA ASP A 92 -23.56 29.10 -0.54
C ASP A 92 -24.06 28.49 0.79
N GLY A 93 -23.30 27.54 1.35
CA GLY A 93 -23.59 26.90 2.62
C GLY A 93 -23.35 27.81 3.82
N ASP A 94 -24.20 27.68 4.84
CA ASP A 94 -24.09 28.49 6.05
C ASP A 94 -22.92 28.04 6.91
N ILE A 95 -22.13 29.00 7.40
CA ILE A 95 -20.91 28.70 8.18
C ILE A 95 -21.23 27.98 9.50
N GLU A 96 -22.40 28.28 10.08
CA GLU A 96 -22.88 27.65 11.31
C GLU A 96 -23.22 26.17 11.13
N ASP A 97 -23.49 25.74 9.90
CA ASP A 97 -23.84 24.36 9.57
C ASP A 97 -22.64 23.56 9.07
N PHE A 98 -21.52 24.20 8.75
CA PHE A 98 -20.37 23.56 8.13
C PHE A 98 -19.84 22.35 8.90
N GLU A 99 -19.56 22.51 10.20
CA GLU A 99 -19.02 21.43 11.02
C GLU A 99 -20.06 20.31 11.17
N TYR A 100 -21.33 20.64 11.35
CA TYR A 100 -22.40 19.65 11.46
C TYR A 100 -22.58 18.83 10.18
N ASP A 101 -22.61 19.49 9.02
CA ASP A 101 -22.71 18.82 7.73
C ASP A 101 -21.45 17.97 7.44
N LEU A 102 -20.25 18.47 7.76
CA LEU A 102 -19.01 17.71 7.66
C LEU A 102 -19.01 16.48 8.58
N PHE A 103 -19.48 16.62 9.82
CA PHE A 103 -19.60 15.51 10.76
C PHE A 103 -20.53 14.42 10.23
N ARG A 104 -21.68 14.79 9.66
CA ARG A 104 -22.61 13.81 9.06
C ARG A 104 -22.01 13.13 7.84
N VAL A 105 -21.26 13.86 7.01
CA VAL A 105 -20.51 13.28 5.88
C VAL A 105 -19.50 12.26 6.38
N ILE A 106 -18.73 12.58 7.40
CA ILE A 106 -17.76 11.67 8.04
C ILE A 106 -18.45 10.38 8.51
N LEU A 107 -19.59 10.49 9.20
CA LEU A 107 -20.34 9.32 9.66
C LEU A 107 -20.84 8.45 8.50
N GLN A 108 -21.35 9.06 7.43
CA GLN A 108 -21.78 8.33 6.24
C GLN A 108 -20.61 7.64 5.53
N ILE A 109 -19.46 8.29 5.45
CA ILE A 109 -18.23 7.69 4.90
C ILE A 109 -17.84 6.45 5.71
N ASN A 110 -17.86 6.54 7.05
CA ASN A 110 -17.53 5.40 7.90
C ASN A 110 -18.48 4.22 7.70
N GLU A 111 -19.79 4.48 7.57
CA GLU A 111 -20.78 3.45 7.27
C GLU A 111 -20.45 2.74 5.95
N ASN A 112 -20.12 3.50 4.90
CA ASN A 112 -19.74 2.93 3.61
C ASN A 112 -18.44 2.12 3.67
N LEU A 113 -17.42 2.62 4.40
CA LEU A 113 -16.12 1.97 4.55
C LEU A 113 -16.17 0.67 5.36
N MET A 114 -17.23 0.45 6.13
CA MET A 114 -17.43 -0.74 6.97
C MET A 114 -18.44 -1.73 6.36
N SER A 115 -18.81 -1.54 5.09
CA SER A 115 -19.67 -2.45 4.34
C SER A 115 -18.83 -3.58 3.74
N PHE A 116 -19.02 -4.81 4.23
CA PHE A 116 -18.36 -6.02 3.72
C PHE A 116 -19.40 -6.99 3.16
N ASN A 117 -19.09 -7.62 2.03
CA ASN A 117 -19.94 -8.63 1.40
C ASN A 117 -19.23 -9.99 1.40
N SER A 118 -19.97 -11.04 1.81
CA SER A 118 -19.55 -12.44 1.70
C SER A 118 -20.75 -13.29 1.35
N THR A 119 -20.59 -14.26 0.45
CA THR A 119 -21.66 -15.23 0.15
C THR A 119 -21.67 -16.43 1.09
N ASN A 120 -20.57 -16.62 1.85
CA ASN A 120 -20.37 -17.75 2.75
C ASN A 120 -20.10 -17.29 4.19
N GLU A 121 -20.41 -18.16 5.16
CA GLU A 121 -19.85 -18.03 6.51
C GLU A 121 -18.33 -18.25 6.45
N GLN A 122 -17.59 -17.32 7.03
CA GLN A 122 -16.13 -17.36 7.02
C GLN A 122 -15.61 -17.77 8.40
N ASP A 123 -14.59 -18.61 8.43
CA ASP A 123 -13.94 -18.99 9.68
C ASP A 123 -13.21 -17.79 10.33
N LEU A 124 -12.88 -17.91 11.61
CA LEU A 124 -12.25 -16.83 12.38
C LEU A 124 -10.88 -16.41 11.82
N ALA A 125 -10.10 -17.35 11.27
CA ALA A 125 -8.79 -17.03 10.71
C ALA A 125 -8.94 -16.22 9.42
N THR A 126 -9.90 -16.59 8.58
CA THR A 126 -10.27 -15.85 7.37
C THR A 126 -10.76 -14.45 7.71
N LEU A 127 -11.71 -14.31 8.64
CA LEU A 127 -12.19 -13.00 9.11
C LEU A 127 -11.07 -12.14 9.71
N SER A 128 -10.17 -12.76 10.49
CA SER A 128 -9.00 -12.07 11.06
C SER A 128 -8.08 -11.53 9.96
N PHE A 129 -7.72 -12.38 8.99
CA PHE A 129 -6.87 -11.98 7.88
C PHE A 129 -7.47 -10.79 7.12
N LEU A 130 -8.76 -10.85 6.79
CA LEU A 130 -9.44 -9.82 6.00
C LEU A 130 -9.50 -8.49 6.75
N ASN A 131 -9.88 -8.54 8.04
CA ASN A 131 -9.93 -7.35 8.87
C ASN A 131 -8.54 -6.70 8.97
N PHE A 132 -7.50 -7.48 9.25
CA PHE A 132 -6.13 -6.94 9.30
C PHE A 132 -5.65 -6.45 7.95
N PHE A 133 -5.86 -7.19 6.86
CA PHE A 133 -5.41 -6.81 5.54
C PHE A 133 -6.04 -5.49 5.06
N ILE A 134 -7.35 -5.33 5.25
CA ILE A 134 -8.09 -4.13 4.81
C ILE A 134 -7.82 -2.94 5.74
N MET A 135 -7.73 -3.16 7.05
CA MET A 135 -7.48 -2.09 8.02
C MET A 135 -6.01 -1.63 8.04
N ASN A 136 -5.06 -2.55 7.86
CA ASN A 136 -3.62 -2.25 7.86
C ASN A 136 -3.15 -1.62 6.54
N ASP A 137 -3.99 -1.47 5.51
CA ASP A 137 -3.57 -0.77 4.30
C ASP A 137 -3.33 0.72 4.58
N ILE A 138 -4.06 1.34 5.52
CA ILE A 138 -3.93 2.78 5.83
C ILE A 138 -3.95 3.08 7.35
N SER A 139 -4.91 2.53 8.11
CA SER A 139 -5.16 2.96 9.50
C SER A 139 -4.39 2.14 10.57
N GLY A 140 -3.91 0.95 10.21
CA GLY A 140 -3.25 0.00 11.11
C GLY A 140 -1.74 -0.15 10.91
N GLN A 141 -1.10 0.68 10.09
CA GLN A 141 0.32 0.52 9.76
C GLN A 141 1.25 0.89 10.93
N ASP A 142 2.28 0.08 11.16
CA ASP A 142 3.48 0.52 11.87
C ASP A 142 4.29 1.44 10.97
N VAL A 143 4.02 2.75 11.06
CA VAL A 143 4.63 3.77 10.19
C VAL A 143 6.16 3.76 10.28
N ARG A 144 6.74 3.44 11.44
CA ARG A 144 8.20 3.33 11.59
C ARG A 144 8.73 2.16 10.78
N GLY A 145 8.10 0.99 10.91
CA GLY A 145 8.43 -0.20 10.13
C GLY A 145 8.24 0.03 8.62
N VAL A 146 7.19 0.76 8.21
CA VAL A 146 6.98 1.16 6.82
C VAL A 146 8.10 2.08 6.34
N PHE A 147 8.43 3.13 7.08
CA PHE A 147 9.51 4.07 6.72
C PHE A 147 10.84 3.36 6.50
N ILE A 148 11.27 2.53 7.46
CA ILE A 148 12.54 1.78 7.35
C ILE A 148 12.56 0.92 6.10
N ARG A 149 11.48 0.17 5.85
CA ARG A 149 11.36 -0.69 4.67
C ARG A 149 11.37 0.11 3.37
N GLN A 150 10.64 1.21 3.30
CA GLN A 150 10.61 2.07 2.11
C GLN A 150 12.00 2.60 1.79
N VAL A 151 12.76 3.07 2.79
CA VAL A 151 14.14 3.55 2.61
C VAL A 151 15.07 2.42 2.17
N GLN A 152 15.01 1.27 2.82
CA GLN A 152 15.86 0.11 2.48
C GLN A 152 15.59 -0.39 1.05
N TYR A 153 14.33 -0.64 0.73
CA TYR A 153 13.93 -1.14 -0.58
C TYR A 153 14.20 -0.11 -1.68
N TYR A 154 13.97 1.18 -1.41
CA TYR A 154 14.33 2.25 -2.33
C TYR A 154 15.84 2.33 -2.57
N SER A 155 16.67 2.22 -1.53
CA SER A 155 18.12 2.26 -1.69
C SER A 155 18.57 1.19 -2.68
N ILE A 156 18.11 -0.05 -2.49
CA ILE A 156 18.44 -1.20 -3.35
C ILE A 156 17.86 -1.01 -4.76
N LEU A 157 16.60 -0.59 -4.87
CA LEU A 157 15.96 -0.34 -6.17
C LEU A 157 16.63 0.78 -6.96
N SER A 158 17.00 1.87 -6.27
CA SER A 158 17.66 3.01 -6.90
C SER A 158 19.02 2.60 -7.44
N GLU A 159 19.83 1.88 -6.66
CA GLU A 159 21.11 1.34 -7.12
C GLU A 159 20.91 0.41 -8.32
N PHE A 160 19.95 -0.51 -8.25
CA PHE A 160 19.62 -1.41 -9.34
C PHE A 160 19.22 -0.66 -10.63
N ILE A 161 18.42 0.40 -10.53
CA ILE A 161 18.02 1.22 -11.68
C ILE A 161 19.22 1.99 -12.28
N GLU A 162 20.15 2.43 -11.44
CA GLU A 162 21.33 3.19 -11.86
C GLU A 162 22.38 2.31 -12.56
N THR A 163 22.57 1.08 -12.08
CA THR A 163 23.65 0.20 -12.51
C THR A 163 23.23 -0.84 -13.54
N TYR A 164 21.97 -1.27 -13.56
CA TYR A 164 21.52 -2.35 -14.42
C TYR A 164 21.13 -1.85 -15.82
N PRO A 165 21.82 -2.26 -16.91
CA PRO A 165 21.61 -1.68 -18.25
C PRO A 165 20.18 -1.81 -18.79
N ALA A 166 19.44 -2.85 -18.39
CA ALA A 166 18.05 -3.01 -18.80
C ALA A 166 17.11 -1.92 -18.23
N CYS A 167 17.57 -1.15 -17.23
CA CYS A 167 16.84 -0.06 -16.61
C CYS A 167 17.11 1.31 -17.24
N ASP A 168 18.05 1.46 -18.18
CA ASP A 168 18.47 2.77 -18.70
C ASP A 168 17.30 3.59 -19.26
N LYS A 169 16.45 2.97 -20.09
CA LYS A 169 15.24 3.63 -20.61
C LYS A 169 14.29 4.08 -19.50
N ALA A 170 14.12 3.26 -18.46
CA ALA A 170 13.24 3.56 -17.34
C ALA A 170 13.79 4.72 -16.50
N LYS A 171 15.09 4.72 -16.23
CA LYS A 171 15.83 5.80 -15.57
C LYS A 171 15.67 7.12 -16.33
N GLU A 172 15.97 7.15 -17.62
CA GLU A 172 15.87 8.36 -18.45
C GLU A 172 14.44 8.90 -18.52
N THR A 173 13.46 8.01 -18.69
CA THR A 173 12.04 8.38 -18.74
C THR A 173 11.59 8.99 -17.41
N PHE A 174 11.97 8.38 -16.29
CA PHE A 174 11.64 8.87 -14.96
C PHE A 174 12.28 10.23 -14.67
N TYR A 175 13.57 10.38 -14.96
CA TYR A 175 14.30 11.65 -14.79
C TYR A 175 13.64 12.78 -15.55
N LYS A 176 13.27 12.52 -16.81
CA LYS A 176 12.56 13.48 -17.64
C LYS A 176 11.17 13.80 -17.09
N SER A 177 10.41 12.81 -16.62
CA SER A 177 9.05 13.05 -16.10
C SER A 177 9.03 13.83 -14.80
N VAL A 178 10.04 13.64 -13.94
CA VAL A 178 10.14 14.34 -12.66
C VAL A 178 10.88 15.68 -12.80
N GLY A 179 11.77 15.82 -13.79
CA GLY A 179 12.62 17.00 -13.95
C GLY A 179 13.86 16.96 -13.05
N ILE A 180 14.46 15.78 -12.89
CA ILE A 180 15.66 15.54 -12.06
C ILE A 180 16.80 14.94 -12.88
N THR A 181 18.00 14.94 -12.32
CA THR A 181 19.19 14.35 -12.98
C THR A 181 19.78 13.16 -12.23
N LYS A 182 19.34 12.94 -10.99
CA LYS A 182 19.79 11.87 -10.11
C LYS A 182 18.63 11.35 -9.28
N MET A 183 18.58 10.05 -9.03
CA MET A 183 17.61 9.45 -8.10
C MET A 183 17.67 10.11 -6.70
N SER A 184 18.86 10.53 -6.27
CA SER A 184 19.03 11.22 -4.99
C SER A 184 18.20 12.50 -4.83
N ASP A 185 17.89 13.22 -5.91
CA ASP A 185 17.12 14.47 -5.85
C ASP A 185 15.66 14.19 -5.44
N TYR A 186 15.12 13.08 -5.95
CA TYR A 186 13.80 12.55 -5.56
C TYR A 186 13.79 12.14 -4.08
N ALA A 187 14.75 11.31 -3.66
CA ALA A 187 14.82 10.81 -2.29
C ALA A 187 15.03 11.92 -1.25
N LYS A 188 15.89 12.90 -1.54
CA LYS A 188 16.15 14.06 -0.66
C LYS A 188 14.89 14.89 -0.45
N THR A 189 14.17 15.20 -1.53
CA THR A 189 12.91 15.96 -1.43
C THR A 189 11.87 15.19 -0.64
N TRP A 190 11.72 13.88 -0.90
CA TRP A 190 10.82 13.03 -0.13
C TRP A 190 11.19 12.99 1.37
N LEU A 191 12.48 12.86 1.70
CA LEU A 191 12.94 12.82 3.09
C LEU A 191 12.69 14.17 3.79
N ALA A 192 12.90 15.28 3.09
CA ALA A 192 12.58 16.62 3.60
C ALA A 192 11.08 16.77 3.90
N LEU A 193 10.20 16.27 3.02
CA LEU A 193 8.75 16.26 3.27
C LEU A 193 8.39 15.45 4.53
N VAL A 194 8.97 14.26 4.68
CA VAL A 194 8.76 13.42 5.88
C VAL A 194 9.25 14.13 7.14
N ALA A 195 10.42 14.76 7.10
CA ALA A 195 10.99 15.48 8.24
C ALA A 195 10.12 16.69 8.63
N LEU A 196 9.61 17.46 7.65
CA LEU A 196 8.73 18.59 7.89
C LEU A 196 7.42 18.17 8.55
N ASP A 197 6.81 17.09 8.05
CA ASP A 197 5.56 16.56 8.63
C ASP A 197 5.78 16.04 10.06
N PHE A 198 6.87 15.31 10.28
CA PHE A 198 7.22 14.78 11.59
C PHE A 198 7.47 15.90 12.61
N GLU A 199 8.19 16.95 12.22
CA GLU A 199 8.43 18.11 13.10
C GLU A 199 7.14 18.87 13.41
N TYR A 200 6.20 18.96 12.46
CA TYR A 200 4.88 19.51 12.72
C TYR A 200 4.11 18.67 13.74
N GLN A 201 4.04 17.36 13.55
CA GLN A 201 3.35 16.44 14.47
C GLN A 201 3.94 16.51 15.88
N LYS A 202 5.27 16.64 16.01
CA LYS A 202 5.97 16.76 17.30
C LYS A 202 5.59 18.02 18.08
N LYS A 203 5.28 19.12 17.40
CA LYS A 203 4.83 20.37 18.04
C LYS A 203 3.40 20.29 18.57
N GLN A 204 2.63 19.27 18.18
CA GLN A 204 1.23 19.08 18.56
C GLN A 204 0.34 20.30 18.24
N GLU A 205 0.68 21.02 17.16
CA GLU A 205 -0.13 22.13 16.67
C GLU A 205 -1.45 21.60 16.10
N LYS A 206 -2.58 22.24 16.45
CA LYS A 206 -3.92 21.83 15.98
C LYS A 206 -4.35 22.50 14.67
N GLY A 207 -3.38 22.99 13.91
CA GLY A 207 -3.60 23.71 12.67
C GLY A 207 -3.73 22.80 11.44
N CYS A 208 -3.67 23.45 10.27
CA CYS A 208 -3.51 22.79 8.98
C CYS A 208 -2.06 23.05 8.51
N PRO A 209 -1.17 22.04 8.53
CA PRO A 209 0.22 22.24 8.12
C PRO A 209 0.30 22.59 6.64
N VAL A 210 0.93 23.72 6.33
CA VAL A 210 1.18 24.18 4.96
C VAL A 210 2.67 24.40 4.78
N ILE A 211 3.24 23.72 3.79
CA ILE A 211 4.62 23.92 3.35
C ILE A 211 4.60 25.13 2.41
N ASP A 212 5.01 26.29 2.92
CA ASP A 212 5.12 27.54 2.16
C ASP A 212 6.59 27.83 1.84
N LEU A 213 7.03 27.51 0.61
CA LEU A 213 8.44 27.66 0.22
C LEU A 213 8.89 29.13 0.17
N ASN A 214 7.96 30.10 0.20
CA ASN A 214 8.34 31.52 0.30
C ASN A 214 8.75 31.92 1.72
N ARG A 215 8.38 31.11 2.72
CA ARG A 215 8.68 31.35 4.14
C ARG A 215 9.72 30.39 4.68
N LEU A 216 9.85 29.22 4.06
CA LEU A 216 10.80 28.19 4.45
C LEU A 216 12.20 28.51 3.91
N GLN A 217 13.20 28.47 4.78
CA GLN A 217 14.61 28.60 4.39
C GLN A 217 15.19 27.21 4.15
N ASP A 218 15.25 26.77 2.90
CA ASP A 218 15.86 25.49 2.51
C ASP A 218 17.36 25.70 2.28
N VAL A 219 18.11 25.80 3.37
CA VAL A 219 19.56 26.08 3.36
C VAL A 219 20.34 25.01 2.59
N ASP A 220 19.89 23.76 2.66
CA ASP A 220 20.57 22.60 2.09
C ASP A 220 20.12 22.26 0.66
N GLY A 221 19.15 23.01 0.10
CA GLY A 221 18.60 22.77 -1.24
C GLY A 221 17.95 21.39 -1.37
N THR A 222 17.29 20.92 -0.31
CA THR A 222 16.68 19.59 -0.22
C THR A 222 15.32 19.50 -0.91
N LEU A 223 14.61 20.62 -1.08
CA LEU A 223 13.27 20.68 -1.65
C LEU A 223 13.33 21.07 -3.14
N ASN A 224 13.35 20.07 -4.01
CA ASN A 224 13.33 20.27 -5.45
C ASN A 224 11.89 20.57 -5.94
N ILE A 225 11.65 21.75 -6.51
CA ILE A 225 10.31 22.17 -7.00
C ILE A 225 9.74 21.20 -8.05
N PRO A 226 10.48 20.79 -9.10
CA PRO A 226 10.03 19.75 -10.01
C PRO A 226 9.54 18.47 -9.32
N VAL A 227 10.26 17.99 -8.28
CA VAL A 227 9.82 16.82 -7.50
C VAL A 227 8.54 17.12 -6.72
N LEU A 228 8.43 18.28 -6.07
CA LEU A 228 7.21 18.67 -5.36
C LEU A 228 6.00 18.74 -6.29
N ASP A 229 6.16 19.32 -7.47
CA ASP A 229 5.10 19.43 -8.48
C ASP A 229 4.74 18.05 -9.06
N PHE A 230 5.72 17.19 -9.31
CA PHE A 230 5.50 15.80 -9.73
C PHE A 230 4.68 15.00 -8.69
N LEU A 231 4.91 15.26 -7.41
CA LEU A 231 4.21 14.62 -6.28
C LEU A 231 2.88 15.30 -5.93
N SER A 232 2.43 16.30 -6.68
CA SER A 232 1.28 17.14 -6.32
C SER A 232 0.05 16.94 -7.19
N ILE A 233 -1.11 16.92 -6.55
CA ILE A 233 -2.40 17.15 -7.17
C ILE A 233 -2.71 18.65 -7.09
N ASN A 234 -3.18 19.26 -8.18
CA ASN A 234 -3.58 20.68 -8.12
C ASN A 234 -4.95 20.82 -7.43
N LEU A 235 -5.14 21.84 -6.60
CA LEU A 235 -6.39 22.07 -5.86
C LEU A 235 -7.66 22.06 -6.73
N ASN A 236 -7.55 22.51 -7.98
CA ASN A 236 -8.67 22.60 -8.91
C ASN A 236 -8.80 21.39 -9.87
N GLU A 237 -7.91 20.40 -9.77
CA GLU A 237 -7.92 19.21 -10.62
C GLU A 237 -9.20 18.38 -10.35
N HIS A 238 -9.86 17.87 -11.39
CA HIS A 238 -10.96 16.92 -11.23
C HIS A 238 -10.43 15.51 -11.41
N ILE A 239 -10.71 14.63 -10.44
CA ILE A 239 -10.24 13.25 -10.44
C ILE A 239 -11.46 12.34 -10.32
N SER A 240 -11.81 11.62 -11.38
CA SER A 240 -12.93 10.68 -11.35
C SER A 240 -12.82 9.67 -10.21
N TYR A 241 -13.92 9.46 -9.49
CA TYR A 241 -13.97 8.51 -8.37
C TYR A 241 -13.70 7.07 -8.84
N SER A 242 -14.33 6.69 -9.96
CA SER A 242 -14.19 5.43 -10.69
C SER A 242 -14.62 5.66 -12.14
N ASN A 243 -13.91 5.13 -13.14
CA ASN A 243 -14.37 5.15 -14.54
C ASN A 243 -15.03 3.80 -14.88
N ALA A 244 -16.05 3.81 -15.74
CA ALA A 244 -16.69 2.58 -16.22
C ALA A 244 -15.79 1.78 -17.19
N GLU A 245 -14.75 2.41 -17.73
CA GLU A 245 -13.74 1.74 -18.55
C GLU A 245 -12.74 1.01 -17.67
N ILE A 246 -12.97 -0.29 -17.47
CA ILE A 246 -12.17 -1.27 -16.68
C ILE A 246 -10.64 -1.24 -16.98
N LYS A 247 -10.22 -0.57 -18.06
CA LYS A 247 -8.82 -0.49 -18.52
C LYS A 247 -8.20 0.92 -18.44
N SER A 248 -8.97 1.95 -18.11
CA SER A 248 -8.46 3.32 -17.94
C SER A 248 -7.76 3.41 -16.59
N ARG A 249 -6.44 3.69 -16.59
CA ARG A 249 -5.67 3.90 -15.35
C ARG A 249 -5.92 5.25 -14.67
N ASP A 250 -6.72 6.10 -15.32
CA ASP A 250 -7.03 7.48 -14.92
C ASP A 250 -8.16 7.59 -13.89
N ASP A 251 -8.51 6.48 -13.24
CA ASP A 251 -9.42 6.45 -12.11
C ASP A 251 -8.70 6.38 -10.77
N ASN A 252 -9.37 6.86 -9.73
CA ASN A 252 -8.81 6.93 -8.38
C ASN A 252 -9.24 5.76 -7.48
N VAL A 253 -9.48 4.59 -8.08
CA VAL A 253 -9.73 3.33 -7.37
C VAL A 253 -8.53 2.99 -6.46
N ASP A 254 -8.79 2.54 -5.22
CA ASP A 254 -7.78 2.33 -4.16
C ASP A 254 -6.85 3.54 -3.99
N TYR A 255 -7.41 4.75 -4.12
CA TYR A 255 -6.68 6.00 -3.95
C TYR A 255 -5.46 6.14 -4.87
N ARG A 256 -5.45 5.48 -6.04
CA ARG A 256 -4.26 5.37 -6.90
C ARG A 256 -3.61 6.72 -7.21
N ILE A 257 -4.40 7.74 -7.54
CA ILE A 257 -3.87 9.08 -7.86
C ILE A 257 -3.25 9.71 -6.62
N PHE A 258 -3.94 9.65 -5.49
CA PHE A 258 -3.43 10.12 -4.20
C PHE A 258 -2.15 9.36 -3.78
N ARG A 259 -2.10 8.04 -3.91
CA ARG A 259 -0.88 7.24 -3.66
C ARG A 259 0.30 7.62 -4.55
N SER A 260 0.04 8.08 -5.77
CA SER A 260 1.09 8.56 -6.70
C SER A 260 1.50 10.01 -6.46
N ARG A 261 0.61 10.82 -5.88
CA ARG A 261 0.78 12.26 -5.66
C ARG A 261 0.35 12.63 -4.23
N PRO A 262 1.23 12.39 -3.23
CA PRO A 262 0.92 12.53 -1.80
C PRO A 262 0.77 13.99 -1.34
N LEU A 263 0.87 14.97 -2.24
CA LEU A 263 0.75 16.38 -1.95
C LEU A 263 -0.47 16.99 -2.66
N ILE A 264 -1.02 18.05 -2.07
CA ILE A 264 -1.92 18.96 -2.78
C ILE A 264 -1.25 20.32 -2.89
N LYS A 265 -1.12 20.83 -4.12
CA LYS A 265 -0.67 22.19 -4.40
C LYS A 265 -1.87 23.14 -4.27
N ILE A 266 -1.90 23.89 -3.16
CA ILE A 266 -3.02 24.78 -2.82
C ILE A 266 -2.87 26.19 -3.41
N SER A 267 -1.64 26.60 -3.71
CA SER A 267 -1.31 27.80 -4.47
C SER A 267 0.13 27.71 -4.97
N ASP A 268 0.61 28.76 -5.66
CA ASP A 268 2.03 28.83 -6.04
C ASP A 268 2.94 28.63 -4.82
N LYS A 269 3.88 27.68 -4.94
CA LYS A 269 4.84 27.28 -3.91
C LYS A 269 4.25 26.93 -2.54
N LYS A 270 2.96 26.55 -2.47
CA LYS A 270 2.32 26.10 -1.24
C LYS A 270 1.70 24.72 -1.40
N TYR A 271 2.11 23.83 -0.52
CA TYR A 271 1.75 22.42 -0.56
C TYR A 271 1.22 21.97 0.79
N ILE A 272 0.31 21.00 0.78
CA ILE A 272 -0.07 20.25 1.97
C ILE A 272 0.24 18.78 1.75
N ILE A 273 0.77 18.12 2.77
CA ILE A 273 0.78 16.66 2.87
C ILE A 273 -0.58 16.33 3.45
N TYR A 274 -1.42 15.58 2.74
CA TYR A 274 -2.78 15.30 3.24
C TYR A 274 -2.89 13.95 3.95
N SER A 275 -1.87 13.08 3.85
CA SER A 275 -1.83 11.77 4.49
C SER A 275 -0.37 11.33 4.66
N PHE A 276 0.11 11.34 5.91
CA PHE A 276 1.46 10.92 6.24
C PHE A 276 1.76 9.45 5.85
N PRO A 277 0.88 8.46 6.10
CA PRO A 277 1.13 7.08 5.67
C PRO A 277 1.33 6.96 4.15
N ILE A 278 0.54 7.68 3.35
CA ILE A 278 0.68 7.65 1.88
C ILE A 278 1.98 8.32 1.43
N LEU A 279 2.37 9.42 2.08
CA LEU A 279 3.68 10.03 1.83
C LEU A 279 4.78 9.01 2.11
N VAL A 280 4.73 8.30 3.23
CA VAL A 280 5.75 7.31 3.58
C VAL A 280 5.82 6.18 2.54
N GLU A 281 4.68 5.62 2.12
CA GLU A 281 4.63 4.56 1.11
C GLU A 281 5.04 5.02 -0.30
N ARG A 282 5.06 6.33 -0.58
CA ARG A 282 5.33 6.85 -1.92
C ARG A 282 6.70 6.48 -2.47
N LEU A 283 7.72 6.42 -1.60
CA LEU A 283 9.13 6.36 -1.98
C LEU A 283 9.45 5.14 -2.85
N TYR A 284 8.98 3.96 -2.46
CA TYR A 284 9.24 2.71 -3.17
C TYR A 284 7.96 2.09 -3.75
N ASN A 285 6.88 1.97 -2.98
CA ASN A 285 5.69 1.20 -3.44
C ASN A 285 5.06 1.79 -4.70
N SER A 286 4.98 3.12 -4.79
CA SER A 286 4.41 3.82 -5.95
C SER A 286 5.42 3.99 -7.08
N LEU A 287 6.73 4.01 -6.78
CA LEU A 287 7.80 4.25 -7.76
C LEU A 287 7.80 3.21 -8.89
N PHE A 288 7.51 1.94 -8.58
CA PHE A 288 7.35 0.91 -9.61
C PHE A 288 6.37 1.34 -10.72
N PHE A 289 5.25 1.97 -10.36
CA PHE A 289 4.23 2.38 -11.33
C PHE A 289 4.65 3.56 -12.19
N ASP A 290 5.58 4.39 -11.72
CA ASP A 290 6.20 5.46 -12.51
C ASP A 290 7.17 4.88 -13.56
N LEU A 291 7.79 3.75 -13.24
CA LEU A 291 8.80 3.10 -14.09
C LEU A 291 8.21 2.07 -15.05
N LYS A 292 7.08 1.45 -14.69
CA LYS A 292 6.62 0.21 -15.34
C LYS A 292 6.40 0.32 -16.86
N ASP A 293 5.95 1.47 -17.35
CA ASP A 293 5.62 1.65 -18.77
C ASP A 293 6.88 1.72 -19.65
N SER A 294 8.06 1.75 -19.02
CA SER A 294 9.35 1.64 -19.70
C SER A 294 9.77 0.19 -20.00
N PHE A 295 9.09 -0.79 -19.43
CA PHE A 295 9.39 -2.22 -19.60
C PHE A 295 8.32 -2.93 -20.43
N LYS A 296 8.72 -3.88 -21.28
CA LYS A 296 7.79 -4.71 -22.07
C LYS A 296 6.93 -5.61 -21.17
N ASP A 297 7.53 -6.17 -20.13
CA ASP A 297 6.85 -6.95 -19.10
C ASP A 297 7.36 -6.53 -17.72
N ALA A 298 6.85 -5.39 -17.26
CA ALA A 298 7.29 -4.77 -16.02
C ALA A 298 7.06 -5.64 -14.78
N PHE A 299 5.97 -6.42 -14.76
CA PHE A 299 5.64 -7.24 -13.60
C PHE A 299 6.57 -8.44 -13.49
N ASN A 300 6.86 -9.14 -14.59
CA ASN A 300 7.83 -10.23 -14.56
C ASN A 300 9.24 -9.70 -14.25
N PHE A 301 9.64 -8.59 -14.88
CA PHE A 301 10.91 -7.94 -14.59
C PHE A 301 11.03 -7.61 -13.10
N TYR A 302 10.04 -6.94 -12.53
CA TYR A 302 10.08 -6.56 -11.13
C TYR A 302 10.05 -7.75 -10.19
N ASN A 303 9.20 -8.75 -10.46
CA ASN A 303 9.04 -9.87 -9.56
C ASN A 303 10.27 -10.79 -9.56
N LYS A 304 10.82 -11.09 -10.74
CA LYS A 304 11.97 -12.00 -10.89
C LYS A 304 13.31 -11.28 -10.80
N ASP A 305 13.53 -10.31 -11.67
CA ASP A 305 14.86 -9.69 -11.79
C ASP A 305 15.18 -8.79 -10.59
N PHE A 306 14.16 -8.15 -9.98
CA PHE A 306 14.37 -7.29 -8.81
C PHE A 306 14.02 -7.98 -7.48
N VAL A 307 12.75 -8.34 -7.24
CA VAL A 307 12.33 -8.84 -5.91
C VAL A 307 13.03 -10.15 -5.56
N GLU A 308 13.01 -11.14 -6.45
CA GLU A 308 13.63 -12.43 -6.17
C GLU A 308 15.17 -12.32 -6.12
N LYS A 309 15.80 -11.84 -7.20
CA LYS A 309 17.26 -11.89 -7.37
C LYS A 309 18.03 -10.80 -6.64
N VAL A 310 17.47 -9.61 -6.49
CA VAL A 310 18.19 -8.44 -5.92
C VAL A 310 17.73 -8.16 -4.49
N LEU A 311 16.48 -8.48 -4.14
CA LEU A 311 15.90 -8.16 -2.82
C LEU A 311 15.69 -9.37 -1.90
N PHE A 312 15.60 -10.58 -2.42
CA PHE A 312 15.35 -11.76 -1.59
C PHE A 312 16.61 -12.61 -1.42
N GLN A 313 17.21 -13.06 -2.53
CA GLN A 313 18.36 -13.97 -2.49
C GLN A 313 19.57 -13.40 -1.70
N PRO A 314 20.01 -12.14 -1.91
CA PRO A 314 21.13 -11.58 -1.13
C PRO A 314 20.84 -11.47 0.37
N GLN A 315 19.59 -11.20 0.75
CA GLN A 315 19.13 -11.00 2.12
C GLN A 315 19.07 -12.33 2.86
N VAL A 316 18.67 -13.41 2.19
CA VAL A 316 18.81 -14.77 2.74
C VAL A 316 20.29 -15.10 2.95
N LEU A 317 21.16 -14.82 1.98
CA LEU A 317 22.60 -15.06 2.13
C LEU A 317 23.22 -14.33 3.33
N GLN A 318 22.82 -13.08 3.58
CA GLN A 318 23.29 -12.30 4.74
C GLN A 318 22.85 -12.91 6.07
N CYS A 319 21.72 -13.62 6.10
CA CYS A 319 21.28 -14.36 7.29
C CYS A 319 22.10 -15.64 7.54
N LEU A 320 22.84 -16.13 6.55
CA LEU A 320 23.65 -17.35 6.65
C LEU A 320 25.05 -17.02 7.16
N ASN A 321 25.46 -17.65 8.27
CA ASN A 321 26.81 -17.54 8.79
C ASN A 321 27.85 -18.13 7.81
N GLU A 322 28.99 -17.49 7.63
CA GLU A 322 30.06 -17.92 6.72
C GLU A 322 30.66 -19.29 7.08
N LYS A 323 30.47 -19.72 8.33
CA LYS A 323 30.96 -21.01 8.83
C LYS A 323 30.07 -22.20 8.50
N ILE A 324 28.92 -21.99 7.87
CA ILE A 324 27.94 -23.04 7.63
C ILE A 324 28.40 -23.92 6.46
N THR A 325 28.49 -25.24 6.68
CA THR A 325 28.78 -26.29 5.69
C THR A 325 27.60 -26.61 4.77
N SER A 326 26.58 -25.76 4.78
CA SER A 326 25.33 -25.96 4.08
C SER A 326 25.53 -25.94 2.58
N LYS A 327 24.83 -26.84 1.90
CA LYS A 327 24.65 -26.72 0.47
C LYS A 327 23.57 -25.67 0.22
N ILE A 328 23.87 -24.69 -0.63
CA ILE A 328 22.91 -23.67 -1.06
C ILE A 328 22.73 -23.69 -2.57
N TYR A 329 21.55 -23.30 -3.01
CA TYR A 329 21.26 -22.98 -4.41
C TYR A 329 20.23 -21.83 -4.50
N PRO A 330 20.42 -20.82 -5.36
CA PRO A 330 21.63 -20.55 -6.15
C PRO A 330 22.86 -20.36 -5.26
N SER A 331 24.06 -20.61 -5.81
CA SER A 331 25.32 -20.45 -5.06
C SER A 331 25.61 -18.96 -4.76
N ARG A 332 26.50 -18.68 -3.81
CA ARG A 332 26.92 -17.30 -3.50
C ARG A 332 27.45 -16.60 -4.74
N GLU A 333 28.26 -17.30 -5.52
CA GLU A 333 28.85 -16.79 -6.76
C GLU A 333 27.77 -16.50 -7.80
N MET A 334 26.74 -17.34 -7.92
CA MET A 334 25.62 -17.11 -8.84
C MET A 334 24.79 -15.87 -8.45
N ILE A 335 24.57 -15.64 -7.15
CA ILE A 335 23.77 -14.51 -6.67
C ILE A 335 24.54 -13.19 -6.82
N LEU A 336 25.86 -13.23 -6.64
CA LEU A 336 26.73 -12.06 -6.76
C LEU A 336 27.21 -11.79 -8.21
N CYS A 337 26.82 -12.64 -9.16
CA CYS A 337 27.20 -12.50 -10.56
C CYS A 337 26.21 -11.60 -11.31
N ASP A 338 26.73 -10.60 -12.03
CA ASP A 338 25.91 -9.65 -12.80
C ASP A 338 25.29 -10.27 -14.07
N ASP A 339 25.79 -11.43 -14.51
CA ASP A 339 25.27 -12.12 -15.69
C ASP A 339 23.92 -12.77 -15.43
N LYS A 340 22.97 -12.56 -16.35
CA LYS A 340 21.67 -13.22 -16.34
C LYS A 340 21.81 -14.72 -16.59
N ILE A 341 21.88 -15.48 -15.50
CA ILE A 341 21.70 -16.93 -15.56
C ILE A 341 20.23 -17.22 -15.86
N LYS A 342 19.99 -17.94 -16.95
CA LYS A 342 18.64 -18.36 -17.32
C LYS A 342 18.16 -19.41 -16.33
N GLU A 343 17.07 -19.12 -15.63
CA GLU A 343 16.40 -20.09 -14.77
C GLU A 343 15.94 -21.32 -15.56
N GLU A 344 16.17 -22.47 -14.95
CA GLU A 344 15.68 -23.75 -15.46
C GLU A 344 14.28 -24.06 -14.91
N ASP A 345 13.54 -24.92 -15.61
CA ASP A 345 12.21 -25.32 -15.15
C ASP A 345 12.27 -26.03 -13.79
N ASN A 346 11.30 -25.70 -12.92
CA ASN A 346 11.18 -26.13 -11.52
C ASN A 346 12.34 -25.71 -10.59
N GLN A 347 13.19 -24.78 -11.02
CA GLN A 347 14.26 -24.25 -10.17
C GLN A 347 13.68 -23.64 -8.88
N PRO A 348 14.26 -23.91 -7.71
CA PRO A 348 13.89 -23.22 -6.48
C PRO A 348 14.39 -21.77 -6.51
N ASP A 349 13.58 -20.85 -5.99
CA ASP A 349 13.97 -19.44 -5.84
C ASP A 349 15.14 -19.31 -4.85
N PHE A 350 15.13 -20.14 -3.80
CA PHE A 350 16.29 -20.42 -2.95
C PHE A 350 16.14 -21.79 -2.28
N TYR A 351 17.26 -22.47 -2.04
CA TYR A 351 17.37 -23.76 -1.39
C TYR A 351 18.55 -23.77 -0.42
N LEU A 352 18.32 -24.34 0.76
CA LEU A 352 19.34 -24.54 1.79
C LEU A 352 19.24 -25.96 2.30
N ARG A 353 20.36 -26.67 2.37
CA ARG A 353 20.49 -27.92 3.10
C ARG A 353 21.55 -27.83 4.16
N GLU A 354 21.14 -28.14 5.39
CA GLU A 354 22.02 -28.38 6.52
C GLU A 354 21.80 -29.82 7.01
N ASN A 355 22.78 -30.68 6.73
CA ASN A 355 22.71 -32.13 6.95
C ASN A 355 21.49 -32.75 6.23
N ASP A 356 20.52 -33.24 7.00
CA ASP A 356 19.25 -33.84 6.61
C ASP A 356 18.07 -32.84 6.59
N ASN A 357 18.32 -31.57 6.92
CA ASN A 357 17.28 -30.53 6.97
C ASN A 357 17.29 -29.71 5.68
N LEU A 358 16.18 -29.73 4.96
CA LEU A 358 16.02 -29.06 3.66
C LEU A 358 15.05 -27.89 3.80
N ILE A 359 15.52 -26.67 3.54
CA ILE A 359 14.67 -25.48 3.46
C ILE A 359 14.48 -25.11 1.99
N LEU A 360 13.22 -25.10 1.56
CA LEU A 360 12.81 -24.76 0.20
C LEU A 360 12.08 -23.43 0.25
N PHE A 361 12.58 -22.43 -0.47
CA PHE A 361 11.98 -21.11 -0.51
C PHE A 361 11.29 -20.84 -1.85
N GLU A 362 10.12 -20.21 -1.74
CA GLU A 362 9.38 -19.67 -2.87
C GLU A 362 9.02 -18.22 -2.56
N CYS A 363 9.57 -17.29 -3.34
CA CYS A 363 9.39 -15.86 -3.21
C CYS A 363 8.22 -15.37 -4.07
N LYS A 364 7.28 -14.63 -3.46
CA LYS A 364 6.11 -14.09 -4.14
C LYS A 364 5.93 -12.60 -3.87
N ALA A 365 6.12 -11.83 -4.93
CA ALA A 365 5.68 -10.44 -5.02
C ALA A 365 4.19 -10.39 -5.43
N ILE A 366 3.30 -10.36 -4.43
CA ILE A 366 1.86 -10.30 -4.66
C ILE A 366 1.41 -8.85 -4.83
N ARG A 367 0.73 -8.58 -5.93
CA ARG A 367 -0.05 -7.36 -6.13
C ARG A 367 -1.52 -7.71 -6.28
N ILE A 368 -2.37 -7.01 -5.54
CA ILE A 368 -3.84 -7.11 -5.56
C ILE A 368 -4.39 -5.90 -6.29
N ASN A 369 -5.43 -6.12 -7.11
CA ASN A 369 -6.11 -5.03 -7.81
C ASN A 369 -6.80 -4.11 -6.77
N GLY A 370 -6.62 -2.80 -6.92
CA GLY A 370 -7.28 -1.81 -6.07
C GLY A 370 -8.79 -1.92 -6.04
N GLU A 371 -9.44 -2.29 -7.16
CA GLU A 371 -10.91 -2.46 -7.20
C GLU A 371 -11.40 -3.50 -6.19
N LEU A 372 -10.62 -4.57 -5.99
CA LEU A 372 -10.98 -5.64 -5.07
C LEU A 372 -10.93 -5.15 -3.62
N LYS A 373 -9.98 -4.26 -3.30
CA LYS A 373 -9.89 -3.65 -1.98
C LYS A 373 -11.04 -2.67 -1.72
N ASP A 374 -11.44 -1.90 -2.73
CA ASP A 374 -12.57 -0.96 -2.63
C ASP A 374 -13.90 -1.71 -2.46
N LYS A 375 -14.13 -2.80 -3.21
CA LYS A 375 -15.36 -3.61 -3.14
C LYS A 375 -15.49 -4.44 -1.86
N SER A 376 -14.36 -4.70 -1.18
CA SER A 376 -14.31 -5.56 0.00
C SER A 376 -14.97 -6.93 -0.21
N ASP A 377 -14.81 -7.50 -1.42
CA ASP A 377 -15.30 -8.83 -1.77
C ASP A 377 -14.33 -9.90 -1.27
N ILE A 378 -14.78 -10.63 -0.25
CA ILE A 378 -13.98 -11.61 0.47
C ILE A 378 -13.68 -12.83 -0.41
N ASP A 379 -14.70 -13.35 -1.10
CA ASP A 379 -14.61 -14.58 -1.88
C ASP A 379 -13.67 -14.37 -3.08
N GLU A 380 -13.76 -13.22 -3.75
CA GLU A 380 -12.87 -12.87 -4.85
C GLU A 380 -11.42 -12.69 -4.38
N LEU A 381 -11.18 -12.05 -3.22
CA LEU A 381 -9.82 -11.91 -2.67
C LEU A 381 -9.18 -13.26 -2.35
N LEU A 382 -9.92 -14.17 -1.71
CA LEU A 382 -9.43 -15.53 -1.41
C LEU A 382 -9.13 -16.31 -2.69
N SER A 383 -9.98 -16.20 -3.71
CA SER A 383 -9.75 -16.81 -5.02
C SER A 383 -8.45 -16.31 -5.67
N ILE A 384 -8.22 -14.99 -5.66
CA ILE A 384 -6.99 -14.40 -6.21
C ILE A 384 -5.75 -14.85 -5.43
N LEU A 385 -5.82 -14.88 -4.10
CA LEU A 385 -4.72 -15.38 -3.28
C LEU A 385 -4.43 -16.85 -3.59
N LYS A 386 -5.45 -17.70 -3.69
CA LYS A 386 -5.29 -19.12 -4.06
C LYS A 386 -4.67 -19.27 -5.45
N ASN A 387 -5.07 -18.44 -6.42
CA ASN A 387 -4.52 -18.43 -7.77
C ASN A 387 -3.04 -17.97 -7.83
N LYS A 388 -2.56 -17.19 -6.86
CA LYS A 388 -1.19 -16.67 -6.79
C LYS A 388 -0.26 -17.45 -5.86
N LEU A 389 -0.81 -18.12 -4.84
CA LEU A 389 -0.06 -18.78 -3.76
C LEU A 389 -0.24 -20.29 -3.70
N TYR A 390 -1.21 -20.87 -4.40
CA TYR A 390 -1.46 -22.30 -4.35
C TYR A 390 -1.39 -22.97 -5.72
N ASN A 391 -2.23 -22.56 -6.67
CA ASN A 391 -2.25 -23.13 -8.02
C ASN A 391 -2.89 -22.14 -8.99
N SER A 392 -2.20 -21.80 -10.08
CA SER A 392 -2.67 -20.80 -11.03
C SER A 392 -3.53 -21.46 -12.12
N ILE A 393 -4.85 -21.42 -11.92
CA ILE A 393 -5.86 -22.00 -12.81
C ILE A 393 -6.55 -20.95 -13.69
N GLU A 394 -6.45 -19.67 -13.33
CA GLU A 394 -7.11 -18.56 -14.00
C GLU A 394 -6.10 -17.54 -14.54
N ASN A 395 -6.42 -16.97 -15.71
CA ASN A 395 -5.70 -15.81 -16.20
C ASN A 395 -6.06 -14.60 -15.32
N ILE A 396 -5.04 -13.82 -14.94
CA ILE A 396 -5.23 -12.57 -14.20
C ILE A 396 -6.10 -11.59 -15.01
N ASP A 397 -5.93 -11.59 -16.34
CA ASP A 397 -6.83 -10.91 -17.26
C ASP A 397 -8.07 -11.80 -17.50
N LYS A 398 -9.17 -11.48 -16.80
CA LYS A 398 -10.44 -12.22 -16.89
C LYS A 398 -10.99 -12.32 -18.32
N SER A 399 -10.61 -11.40 -19.22
CA SER A 399 -11.01 -11.46 -20.63
C SER A 399 -10.41 -12.65 -21.39
N ARG A 400 -9.35 -13.27 -20.85
CA ARG A 400 -8.67 -14.44 -21.42
C ARG A 400 -9.20 -15.78 -20.89
N GLY A 401 -10.20 -15.76 -20.00
CA GLY A 401 -10.80 -16.97 -19.43
C GLY A 401 -9.84 -17.83 -18.60
N LYS A 402 -10.21 -19.09 -18.35
CA LYS A 402 -9.36 -20.06 -17.61
C LYS A 402 -8.12 -20.43 -18.42
N LYS A 403 -7.02 -20.73 -17.73
CA LYS A 403 -5.81 -21.24 -18.40
C LYS A 403 -6.09 -22.63 -18.98
N LYS A 404 -5.49 -22.93 -20.13
CA LYS A 404 -5.59 -24.27 -20.75
C LYS A 404 -4.96 -25.35 -19.85
N ASN A 405 -3.86 -25.01 -19.18
CA ASN A 405 -3.18 -25.85 -18.21
C ASN A 405 -3.01 -25.05 -16.91
N ALA A 406 -3.23 -25.71 -15.77
CA ALA A 406 -2.90 -25.12 -14.48
C ALA A 406 -1.38 -24.99 -14.34
N GLU A 407 -0.92 -23.83 -13.85
CA GLU A 407 0.48 -23.58 -13.55
C GLU A 407 0.72 -23.71 -12.04
N ARG A 408 1.73 -24.50 -11.68
CA ARG A 408 2.16 -24.64 -10.28
C ARG A 408 2.75 -23.32 -9.82
N VAL A 409 2.29 -22.84 -8.66
CA VAL A 409 2.76 -21.59 -8.04
C VAL A 409 2.73 -21.72 -6.53
N GLY A 410 3.67 -21.09 -5.82
CA GLY A 410 3.61 -21.04 -4.36
C GLY A 410 3.69 -22.44 -3.75
N VAL A 411 2.65 -22.84 -3.00
CA VAL A 411 2.58 -24.14 -2.32
C VAL A 411 2.77 -25.32 -3.27
N THR A 412 2.14 -25.34 -4.45
CA THR A 412 2.27 -26.50 -5.36
C THR A 412 3.64 -26.61 -6.01
N GLN A 413 4.38 -25.50 -6.11
CA GLN A 413 5.76 -25.48 -6.58
C GLN A 413 6.70 -26.07 -5.53
N LEU A 414 6.54 -25.68 -4.26
CA LEU A 414 7.25 -26.28 -3.12
C LEU A 414 7.00 -27.79 -3.01
N VAL A 415 5.74 -28.23 -3.12
CA VAL A 415 5.40 -29.65 -3.10
C VAL A 415 6.01 -30.41 -4.28
N GLN A 416 6.07 -29.79 -5.47
CA GLN A 416 6.73 -30.41 -6.61
C GLN A 416 8.23 -30.58 -6.39
N GLN A 417 8.91 -29.61 -5.76
CA GLN A 417 10.33 -29.72 -5.43
C GLN A 417 10.59 -30.85 -4.43
N MET A 418 9.76 -30.98 -3.39
CA MET A 418 9.82 -32.12 -2.46
C MET A 418 9.68 -33.46 -3.19
N LYS A 419 8.69 -33.59 -4.08
CA LYS A 419 8.50 -34.80 -4.91
C LYS A 419 9.69 -35.09 -5.82
N MET A 420 10.38 -34.07 -6.31
CA MET A 420 11.59 -34.25 -7.12
C MET A 420 12.77 -34.75 -6.28
N ILE A 421 12.86 -34.29 -5.03
CA ILE A 421 13.88 -34.76 -4.07
C ILE A 421 13.60 -36.21 -3.70
N ASP A 422 12.37 -36.55 -3.31
CA ASP A 422 11.96 -37.94 -2.98
C ASP A 422 12.16 -38.92 -4.16
N ALA A 423 12.21 -38.41 -5.39
CA ALA A 423 12.41 -39.19 -6.61
C ALA A 423 13.85 -39.15 -7.15
N ASP A 424 14.80 -38.56 -6.42
CA ASP A 424 16.21 -38.39 -6.85
C ASP A 424 16.39 -37.64 -8.19
N THR A 425 15.45 -36.75 -8.52
CA THR A 425 15.48 -35.95 -9.77
C THR A 425 15.82 -34.47 -9.53
N PHE A 426 16.10 -34.09 -8.28
CA PHE A 426 16.44 -32.72 -7.90
C PHE A 426 17.91 -32.38 -8.24
N LYS A 427 18.14 -31.90 -9.46
CA LYS A 427 19.49 -31.66 -10.03
C LYS A 427 20.34 -30.59 -9.35
N TRP A 428 19.78 -29.76 -8.47
CA TRP A 428 20.50 -28.64 -7.83
C TRP A 428 21.29 -29.07 -6.58
N ASP A 429 21.01 -30.26 -6.05
CA ASP A 429 21.79 -30.92 -5.01
C ASP A 429 21.79 -32.44 -5.21
N ASN A 430 22.96 -33.00 -5.47
CA ASN A 430 23.16 -34.43 -5.73
C ASN A 430 23.69 -35.20 -4.50
N LYS A 431 23.70 -34.58 -3.32
CA LYS A 431 24.20 -35.18 -2.07
C LYS A 431 23.16 -35.10 -0.96
N ILE A 432 21.88 -35.16 -1.33
CA ILE A 432 20.77 -35.21 -0.38
C ILE A 432 20.76 -36.61 0.27
N PRO A 433 20.65 -36.71 1.61
CA PRO A 433 20.48 -38.01 2.29
C PRO A 433 19.14 -38.68 1.97
N ASP A 434 19.03 -39.99 2.20
CA ASP A 434 17.78 -40.75 1.96
C ASP A 434 16.64 -40.31 2.91
N GLU A 435 16.97 -39.96 4.15
CA GLU A 435 16.02 -39.47 5.15
C GLU A 435 16.24 -37.98 5.38
N VAL A 436 15.19 -37.18 5.14
CA VAL A 436 15.25 -35.72 5.24
C VAL A 436 14.03 -35.12 5.91
N ALA A 437 14.23 -33.94 6.52
CA ALA A 437 13.16 -33.09 7.04
C ALA A 437 12.95 -31.89 6.10
N TYR A 438 11.71 -31.68 5.65
CA TYR A 438 11.33 -30.56 4.78
C TYR A 438 10.82 -29.36 5.58
N TYR A 439 11.35 -28.18 5.24
CA TYR A 439 10.92 -26.88 5.75
C TYR A 439 10.54 -25.97 4.56
N PRO A 440 9.33 -26.13 3.99
CA PRO A 440 8.86 -25.27 2.91
C PRO A 440 8.51 -23.87 3.44
N VAL A 441 9.02 -22.83 2.78
CA VAL A 441 8.85 -21.43 3.19
C VAL A 441 8.35 -20.60 2.00
N ILE A 442 7.19 -19.96 2.18
CA ILE A 442 6.71 -18.93 1.26
C ILE A 442 7.14 -17.56 1.80
N ILE A 443 7.90 -16.83 0.99
CA ILE A 443 8.34 -15.48 1.27
C ILE A 443 7.44 -14.51 0.53
N LEU A 444 6.85 -13.56 1.25
CA LEU A 444 6.01 -12.51 0.69
C LEU A 444 6.76 -11.18 0.77
N GLU A 445 6.93 -10.51 -0.37
CA GLU A 445 7.65 -9.23 -0.42
C GLU A 445 6.91 -8.12 0.34
N ASP A 446 5.58 -8.14 0.27
CA ASP A 446 4.73 -7.16 0.94
C ASP A 446 4.28 -7.68 2.32
N PRO A 447 4.76 -7.08 3.42
CA PRO A 447 4.44 -7.53 4.77
C PRO A 447 2.98 -7.30 5.15
N ARG A 448 2.19 -6.53 4.37
CA ARG A 448 0.74 -6.38 4.61
C ARG A 448 -0.01 -7.71 4.50
N PHE A 449 0.53 -8.69 3.79
CA PHE A 449 -0.03 -10.05 3.76
C PHE A 449 0.36 -10.88 4.99
N VAL A 450 1.44 -10.52 5.69
CA VAL A 450 1.96 -11.25 6.84
C VAL A 450 1.22 -10.81 8.10
N VAL A 451 -0.07 -11.13 8.14
CA VAL A 451 -0.99 -10.81 9.25
C VAL A 451 -1.67 -12.08 9.75
N PRO A 452 -2.22 -12.07 10.99
CA PRO A 452 -2.91 -13.24 11.54
C PRO A 452 -3.98 -13.77 10.59
N GLY A 453 -3.98 -15.09 10.39
CA GLY A 453 -4.96 -15.79 9.55
C GLY A 453 -4.40 -16.33 8.23
N LEU A 454 -3.50 -15.60 7.55
CA LEU A 454 -3.02 -16.03 6.21
C LEU A 454 -2.31 -17.39 6.28
N SER A 455 -1.46 -17.61 7.28
CA SER A 455 -0.75 -18.89 7.44
C SER A 455 -1.71 -20.07 7.66
N TYR A 456 -2.84 -19.85 8.36
CA TYR A 456 -3.86 -20.88 8.54
C TYR A 456 -4.55 -21.18 7.20
N ILE A 457 -4.93 -20.14 6.45
CA ILE A 457 -5.55 -20.26 5.13
C ILE A 457 -4.64 -21.06 4.19
N ILE A 458 -3.36 -20.70 4.06
CA ILE A 458 -2.41 -21.38 3.18
C ILE A 458 -2.20 -22.84 3.62
N ASN A 459 -2.04 -23.09 4.92
CA ASN A 459 -1.90 -24.46 5.44
C ASN A 459 -3.13 -25.32 5.19
N SER A 460 -4.33 -24.74 5.18
CA SER A 460 -5.55 -25.47 4.81
C SER A 460 -5.52 -25.95 3.36
N TRP A 461 -4.91 -25.19 2.45
CA TRP A 461 -4.72 -25.59 1.06
C TRP A 461 -3.64 -26.65 0.92
N TYR A 462 -2.54 -26.53 1.67
CA TYR A 462 -1.47 -27.52 1.69
C TYR A 462 -1.97 -28.91 2.13
N LYS A 463 -2.81 -28.99 3.19
CA LYS A 463 -3.36 -30.26 3.69
C LYS A 463 -4.24 -31.03 2.70
N GLN A 464 -4.60 -30.44 1.57
CA GLN A 464 -5.39 -31.08 0.51
C GLN A 464 -4.52 -31.82 -0.53
N LEU A 465 -3.19 -31.62 -0.48
CA LEU A 465 -2.20 -32.27 -1.33
C LEU A 465 -1.62 -33.51 -0.65
#